data_AF-A0A8J4SGR0-F1
#
_entry.id   AF-A0A8J4SGR0-F1
#
_cell.length_a   1.000
_cell.length_b   1.000
_cell.length_c   1.000
_cell.angle_alpha   90.00
_cell.angle_beta   90.00
_cell.angle_gamma   90.00
#
_symmetry.space_group_name_H-M   'P 1'
#
loop_
_entity.id
_entity.type
_entity.pdbx_description
1 polymer ?
#
loop_
_entity_poly.entity_id
_entity_poly.type
_entity_poly.pdbx_seq_one_letter_code
_entity_poly.pdbx_strand_id
1 'polypeptide(L)'
;MTAPLAPVLCLGAFVRAALYALPSVHQILSTRPELVTAVTSFRRVQEGVYLFQATGSPYSGDVFHQPPLLFALLYPLLELVPPILQYSATCAAFILVDLLIAVGFSRLCRRTLHLEEGREPKVHETTIWLSQIPVSPLFQPKNLPITVAFVYLLNPYSLASGIAMSTVSFTHLAVLYSLVFASEGALAASMMCLAVGTYLSVYPFFLVVPIVLLLRDVKCSKVVADTNDDNQTGGAGPSVLQLAVGCLVTLSVWLSLLLYLSWSLSGDWGFLEETYVWVAKYSDLTPNVGIFWYFFMEIFDRFIPYFLFVMHLHPCIYVVPIYLRMAHRPQAYACALIGIFSLFQAYSSFGDFSFFLSMLALHPKTIMTIENRFAYVLGLGVATCMLPVMWFLWLFPASGNANFFYNQTLVYQVFNSQIITAFVSASMKRDKDVDKYRVSCLKEANAANEAEASK
;
A
#
# COMPACT_ATOMS: atom_id res chain seq x y z
N MET A 1 -6.54 -6.67 29.85
CA MET A 1 -7.39 -5.73 29.08
C MET A 1 -6.72 -5.44 27.76
N THR A 2 -7.43 -5.49 26.63
CA THR A 2 -6.93 -4.94 25.36
C THR A 2 -6.92 -3.42 25.48
N ALA A 3 -5.81 -2.75 25.19
CA ALA A 3 -5.80 -1.29 25.19
C ALA A 3 -6.83 -0.77 24.15
N PRO A 4 -7.55 0.33 24.42
CA PRO A 4 -8.48 0.86 23.44
C PRO A 4 -7.72 1.44 22.24
N LEU A 5 -8.30 1.34 21.03
CA LEU A 5 -7.75 1.97 19.81
C LEU A 5 -7.88 3.50 19.85
N ALA A 6 -8.91 4.01 20.52
CA ALA A 6 -9.22 5.44 20.66
C ALA A 6 -8.03 6.33 21.09
N PRO A 7 -7.25 6.04 22.15
CA PRO A 7 -6.11 6.87 22.54
C PRO A 7 -5.04 6.98 21.45
N VAL A 8 -4.80 5.92 20.66
CA VAL A 8 -3.84 5.95 19.56
C VAL A 8 -4.34 6.86 18.44
N LEU A 9 -5.65 6.82 18.13
CA LEU A 9 -6.26 7.71 17.15
C LEU A 9 -6.20 9.17 17.62
N CYS A 10 -6.54 9.44 18.88
CA CYS A 10 -6.47 10.78 19.46
C CYS A 10 -5.04 11.33 19.45
N LEU A 11 -4.04 10.50 19.78
CA LEU A 11 -2.63 10.87 19.70
C LEU A 11 -2.21 11.20 18.27
N GLY A 12 -2.55 10.33 17.31
CA GLY A 12 -2.22 10.55 15.89
C GLY A 12 -2.88 11.80 15.30
N ALA A 13 -4.13 12.08 15.68
CA ALA A 13 -4.86 13.29 15.30
C ALA A 13 -4.23 14.53 15.93
N PHE A 14 -3.90 14.48 17.23
CA PHE A 14 -3.28 15.58 17.95
C PHE A 14 -1.92 15.94 17.36
N VAL A 15 -1.05 14.96 17.10
CA VAL A 15 0.27 15.20 16.50
C VAL A 15 0.14 15.85 15.12
N ARG A 16 -0.75 15.36 14.26
CA ARG A 16 -1.00 15.98 12.94
C ARG A 16 -1.56 17.39 13.06
N ALA A 17 -2.56 17.61 13.91
CA ALA A 17 -3.16 18.92 14.15
C ALA A 17 -2.11 19.91 14.67
N ALA A 18 -1.25 19.49 15.60
CA ALA A 18 -0.15 20.30 16.11
C ALA A 18 0.86 20.66 15.01
N LEU A 19 1.17 19.74 14.09
CA LEU A 19 2.07 20.01 12.97
C LEU A 19 1.44 20.91 11.90
N TYR A 20 0.14 20.78 11.61
CA TYR A 20 -0.58 21.72 10.74
C TYR A 20 -0.75 23.12 11.35
N ALA A 21 -0.79 23.21 12.68
CA ALA A 21 -0.83 24.48 13.40
C ALA A 21 0.49 25.27 13.28
N LEU A 22 1.55 24.67 12.70
CA LEU A 22 2.80 25.33 12.34
C LEU A 22 2.84 25.57 10.82
N PRO A 23 2.44 26.76 10.32
CA PRO A 23 2.34 27.01 8.88
C PRO A 23 3.66 26.84 8.13
N SER A 24 4.79 27.16 8.78
CA SER A 24 6.13 26.99 8.22
C SER A 24 6.43 25.52 7.88
N VAL A 25 6.00 24.58 8.73
CA VAL A 25 6.20 23.14 8.50
C VAL A 25 5.39 22.69 7.28
N HIS A 26 4.10 23.04 7.22
CA HIS A 26 3.25 22.69 6.08
C HIS A 26 3.77 23.30 4.77
N GLN A 27 4.15 24.58 4.76
CA GLN A 27 4.68 25.26 3.57
C GLN A 27 5.98 24.63 3.06
N ILE A 28 6.86 24.22 3.98
CA ILE A 28 8.13 23.57 3.63
C ILE A 28 7.88 22.16 3.09
N LEU A 29 7.00 21.36 3.71
CA LEU A 29 6.78 19.96 3.32
C LEU A 29 5.96 19.82 2.05
N SER A 30 5.00 20.70 1.80
CA SER A 30 4.14 20.66 0.60
C SER A 30 4.86 21.03 -0.70
N THR A 31 6.11 21.51 -0.64
CA THR A 31 6.98 21.75 -1.82
C THR A 31 8.00 20.65 -2.06
N ARG A 32 8.08 19.65 -1.17
CA ARG A 32 9.16 18.66 -1.22
C ARG A 32 8.86 17.59 -2.28
N PRO A 33 9.79 17.36 -3.23
CA PRO A 33 9.64 16.34 -4.27
C PRO A 33 9.55 14.92 -3.68
N GLU A 34 10.02 14.72 -2.46
CA GLU A 34 9.96 13.44 -1.76
C GLU A 34 8.54 13.11 -1.25
N LEU A 35 7.70 14.12 -1.00
CA LEU A 35 6.39 13.96 -0.36
C LEU A 35 5.24 14.12 -1.33
N VAL A 36 5.45 14.95 -2.36
CA VAL A 36 4.42 15.37 -3.30
C VAL A 36 4.97 15.28 -4.72
N THR A 37 4.19 14.68 -5.60
CA THR A 37 4.51 14.48 -7.01
C THR A 37 3.50 15.20 -7.90
N ALA A 38 3.75 15.21 -9.21
CA ALA A 38 2.87 15.81 -10.20
C ALA A 38 1.42 15.31 -10.14
N VAL A 39 1.22 14.05 -9.72
CA VAL A 39 -0.10 13.40 -9.63
C VAL A 39 -0.65 13.28 -8.20
N THR A 40 0.09 13.76 -7.19
CA THR A 40 -0.33 13.66 -5.77
C THR A 40 -0.41 14.99 -5.05
N SER A 41 -0.11 16.11 -5.72
CA SER A 41 -0.08 17.43 -5.09
C SER A 41 -1.45 18.04 -4.88
N PHE A 42 -1.78 18.40 -3.63
CA PHE A 42 -2.94 19.23 -3.34
C PHE A 42 -2.82 20.66 -3.89
N ARG A 43 -1.60 21.20 -4.02
CA ARG A 43 -1.39 22.51 -4.68
C ARG A 43 -1.83 22.48 -6.13
N ARG A 44 -1.58 21.37 -6.84
CA ARG A 44 -2.05 21.18 -8.21
C ARG A 44 -3.58 21.03 -8.27
N VAL A 45 -4.21 20.48 -7.22
CA VAL A 45 -5.69 20.49 -7.10
C VAL A 45 -6.21 21.92 -6.96
N GLN A 46 -5.57 22.74 -6.11
CA GLN A 46 -5.94 24.16 -5.96
C GLN A 46 -5.81 24.93 -7.28
N GLU A 47 -4.72 24.70 -8.03
CA GLU A 47 -4.55 25.28 -9.36
C GLU A 47 -5.62 24.77 -10.35
N GLY A 48 -5.96 23.49 -10.30
CA GLY A 48 -7.05 22.92 -11.10
C GLY A 48 -8.41 23.58 -10.80
N VAL A 49 -8.68 23.95 -9.54
CA VAL A 49 -9.89 24.68 -9.15
C VAL A 49 -9.88 26.09 -9.75
N TYR A 50 -8.75 26.78 -9.64
CA TYR A 50 -8.57 28.11 -10.24
C TYR A 50 -8.77 28.08 -11.77
N LEU A 51 -8.18 27.11 -12.46
CA LEU A 51 -8.37 26.91 -13.90
C LEU A 51 -9.83 26.60 -14.24
N PHE A 52 -10.46 25.69 -13.50
CA PHE A 52 -11.86 25.34 -13.71
C PHE A 52 -12.80 26.55 -13.61
N GLN A 53 -12.57 27.45 -12.65
CA GLN A 53 -13.35 28.69 -12.54
C GLN A 53 -13.14 29.64 -13.73
N ALA A 54 -11.94 29.71 -14.28
CA ALA A 54 -11.60 30.63 -15.36
C ALA A 54 -11.99 30.11 -16.75
N THR A 55 -11.83 28.80 -17.00
CA THR A 55 -11.93 28.20 -18.34
C THR A 55 -13.03 27.14 -18.47
N GLY A 56 -13.62 26.70 -17.35
CA GLY A 56 -14.60 25.61 -17.32
C GLY A 56 -14.01 24.20 -17.35
N SER A 57 -12.68 24.04 -17.36
CA SER A 57 -12.01 22.74 -17.30
C SER A 57 -10.78 22.77 -16.38
N PRO A 58 -10.61 21.82 -15.44
CA PRO A 58 -9.41 21.76 -14.62
C PRO A 58 -8.17 21.34 -15.43
N TYR A 59 -8.37 20.78 -16.63
CA TYR A 59 -7.33 20.29 -17.53
C TYR A 59 -6.93 21.31 -18.62
N SER A 60 -7.40 22.56 -18.56
CA SER A 60 -7.08 23.56 -19.58
C SER A 60 -5.61 24.00 -19.59
N GLY A 61 -4.82 23.57 -18.60
CA GLY A 61 -3.38 23.80 -18.52
C GLY A 61 -2.65 22.52 -18.08
N ASP A 62 -1.32 22.54 -18.12
CA ASP A 62 -0.44 21.37 -17.92
C ASP A 62 -0.08 21.11 -16.44
N VAL A 63 -0.97 21.49 -15.51
CA VAL A 63 -0.68 21.41 -14.07
C VAL A 63 -1.45 20.26 -13.41
N PHE A 64 -2.71 20.06 -13.76
CA PHE A 64 -3.61 19.15 -13.07
C PHE A 64 -3.84 17.86 -13.88
N HIS A 65 -3.43 16.72 -13.34
CA HIS A 65 -3.51 15.40 -14.00
C HIS A 65 -4.15 14.33 -13.10
N GLN A 66 -4.95 14.73 -12.11
CA GLN A 66 -5.68 13.80 -11.24
C GLN A 66 -7.08 13.49 -11.80
N PRO A 67 -7.68 12.32 -11.48
CA PRO A 67 -8.97 11.94 -12.06
C PRO A 67 -10.16 12.84 -11.64
N PRO A 68 -11.17 13.05 -12.51
CA PRO A 68 -12.27 14.00 -12.27
C PRO A 68 -13.05 13.78 -10.97
N LEU A 69 -13.32 12.53 -10.59
CA LEU A 69 -14.04 12.25 -9.33
C LEU A 69 -13.25 12.65 -8.07
N LEU A 70 -11.92 12.59 -8.10
CA LEU A 70 -11.11 13.08 -6.98
C LEU A 70 -11.15 14.61 -6.92
N PHE A 71 -11.11 15.26 -8.08
CA PHE A 71 -11.34 16.70 -8.18
C PHE A 71 -12.71 17.08 -7.60
N ALA A 72 -13.78 16.41 -8.05
CA ALA A 72 -15.15 16.65 -7.58
C ALA A 72 -15.32 16.38 -6.08
N LEU A 73 -14.59 15.42 -5.50
CA LEU A 73 -14.58 15.17 -4.06
C LEU A 73 -13.95 16.33 -3.27
N LEU A 74 -12.85 16.91 -3.78
CA LEU A 74 -12.10 17.96 -3.10
C LEU A 74 -12.58 19.38 -3.44
N TYR A 75 -13.31 19.57 -4.54
CA TYR A 75 -13.82 20.87 -4.99
C TYR A 75 -14.72 21.57 -3.94
N PRO A 76 -15.71 20.90 -3.31
CA PRO A 76 -16.50 21.47 -2.21
C PRO A 76 -15.67 22.07 -1.08
N LEU A 77 -14.56 21.41 -0.74
CA LEU A 77 -13.68 21.82 0.36
C LEU A 77 -12.96 23.14 0.04
N LEU A 78 -12.71 23.39 -1.25
CA LEU A 78 -12.02 24.58 -1.73
C LEU A 78 -12.96 25.75 -2.05
N GLU A 79 -14.21 25.45 -2.43
CA GLU A 79 -15.14 26.47 -2.95
C GLU A 79 -16.33 26.75 -2.04
N LEU A 80 -16.91 25.72 -1.41
CA LEU A 80 -18.12 25.89 -0.60
C LEU A 80 -17.80 26.28 0.85
N VAL A 81 -16.57 26.04 1.31
CA VAL A 81 -16.13 26.38 2.66
C VAL A 81 -15.68 27.85 2.72
N PRO A 82 -16.12 28.65 3.71
CA PRO A 82 -15.66 30.03 3.86
C PRO A 82 -14.13 30.13 3.92
N PRO A 83 -13.50 31.15 3.29
CA PRO A 83 -12.04 31.27 3.20
C PRO A 83 -11.32 31.19 4.57
N ILE A 84 -11.96 31.69 5.63
CA ILE A 84 -11.39 31.67 6.98
C ILE A 84 -11.31 30.26 7.60
N LEU A 85 -12.18 29.34 7.18
CA LEU A 85 -12.23 27.96 7.66
C LEU A 85 -11.58 26.96 6.69
N GLN A 86 -11.37 27.35 5.44
CA GLN A 86 -10.91 26.49 4.35
C GLN A 86 -9.64 25.70 4.70
N TYR A 87 -8.61 26.36 5.26
CA TYR A 87 -7.38 25.68 5.69
C TYR A 87 -7.66 24.64 6.78
N SER A 88 -8.42 25.02 7.82
CA SER A 88 -8.74 24.12 8.95
C SER A 88 -9.60 22.93 8.51
N ALA A 89 -10.56 23.14 7.62
CA ALA A 89 -11.41 22.09 7.05
C ALA A 89 -10.56 21.13 6.21
N THR A 90 -9.60 21.67 5.43
CA THR A 90 -8.70 20.85 4.62
C THR A 90 -7.80 19.99 5.49
N CYS A 91 -7.18 20.57 6.52
CA CYS A 91 -6.41 19.83 7.50
C CYS A 91 -7.25 18.72 8.16
N ALA A 92 -8.48 19.02 8.56
CA ALA A 92 -9.38 18.05 9.17
C ALA A 92 -9.73 16.90 8.20
N ALA A 93 -9.93 17.18 6.91
CA ALA A 93 -10.20 16.17 5.90
C ALA A 93 -9.02 15.19 5.73
N PHE A 94 -7.79 15.69 5.60
CA PHE A 94 -6.61 14.83 5.49
C PHE A 94 -6.32 14.06 6.78
N ILE A 95 -6.49 14.68 7.96
CA ILE A 95 -6.41 13.97 9.25
C ILE A 95 -7.43 12.84 9.30
N LEU A 96 -8.68 13.09 8.89
CA LEU A 96 -9.73 12.07 8.88
C LEU A 96 -9.35 10.88 7.99
N VAL A 97 -8.83 11.14 6.79
CA VAL A 97 -8.36 10.08 5.88
C VAL A 97 -7.26 9.23 6.54
N ASP A 98 -6.25 9.86 7.14
CA ASP A 98 -5.17 9.14 7.84
C ASP A 98 -5.68 8.33 9.04
N LEU A 99 -6.66 8.86 9.79
CA LEU A 99 -7.30 8.13 10.89
C LEU A 99 -8.09 6.92 10.37
N LEU A 100 -8.80 7.06 9.24
CA LEU A 100 -9.52 5.96 8.60
C LEU A 100 -8.57 4.87 8.10
N ILE A 101 -7.39 5.26 7.59
CA ILE A 101 -6.31 4.32 7.22
C ILE A 101 -5.81 3.57 8.45
N ALA A 102 -5.54 4.27 9.56
CA ALA A 102 -5.11 3.65 10.81
C ALA A 102 -6.14 2.65 11.37
N VAL A 103 -7.43 3.01 11.32
CA VAL A 103 -8.54 2.11 11.66
C VAL A 103 -8.58 0.91 10.72
N GLY A 104 -8.42 1.13 9.41
CA GLY A 104 -8.35 0.09 8.40
C GLY A 104 -7.24 -0.93 8.67
N PHE A 105 -6.05 -0.46 9.05
CA PHE A 105 -4.92 -1.31 9.39
C PHE A 105 -5.19 -2.16 10.64
N SER A 106 -5.77 -1.55 11.68
CA SER A 106 -6.19 -2.26 12.87
C SER A 106 -7.22 -3.35 12.56
N ARG A 107 -8.21 -3.03 11.71
CA ARG A 107 -9.28 -3.93 11.31
C ARG A 107 -8.74 -5.08 10.46
N LEU A 108 -7.90 -4.78 9.47
CA LEU A 108 -7.22 -5.78 8.63
C LEU A 108 -6.42 -6.75 9.50
N CYS A 109 -5.55 -6.22 10.38
CA CYS A 109 -4.71 -7.03 11.26
C CYS A 109 -5.53 -7.97 12.16
N ARG A 110 -6.62 -7.47 12.76
CA ARG A 110 -7.50 -8.31 13.60
C ARG A 110 -8.13 -9.45 12.79
N ARG A 111 -8.57 -9.18 11.56
CA ARG A 111 -9.14 -10.20 10.67
C ARG A 111 -8.09 -11.19 10.21
N THR A 112 -6.87 -10.74 9.90
CA THR A 112 -5.73 -11.61 9.60
C THR A 112 -5.47 -12.60 10.71
N LEU A 113 -5.33 -12.12 11.95
CA LEU A 113 -4.99 -12.97 13.08
C LEU A 113 -6.05 -14.06 13.28
N HIS A 114 -7.33 -13.69 13.18
CA HIS A 114 -8.42 -14.65 13.26
C HIS A 114 -8.40 -15.69 12.12
N LEU A 115 -7.94 -15.33 10.92
CA LEU A 115 -7.77 -16.29 9.82
C LEU A 115 -6.54 -17.18 10.00
N GLU A 116 -5.52 -16.71 10.73
CA GLU A 116 -4.30 -17.46 11.04
C GLU A 116 -4.44 -18.40 12.26
N GLU A 117 -5.30 -18.08 13.24
CA GLU A 117 -5.51 -18.87 14.48
C GLU A 117 -5.87 -20.34 14.22
N GLY A 118 -6.56 -20.65 13.12
CA GLY A 118 -6.90 -22.02 12.71
C GLY A 118 -5.87 -22.71 11.80
N ARG A 119 -4.82 -21.99 11.39
CA ARG A 119 -3.83 -22.45 10.40
C ARG A 119 -2.47 -22.75 11.01
N GLU A 120 -2.28 -22.52 12.31
CA GLU A 120 -1.02 -22.87 12.95
C GLU A 120 -0.86 -24.40 12.92
N PRO A 121 0.16 -24.92 12.21
CA PRO A 121 0.38 -26.36 12.16
C PRO A 121 0.65 -26.87 13.58
N LYS A 122 -0.21 -27.78 14.03
CA LYS A 122 -0.06 -28.52 15.29
C LYS A 122 0.50 -29.90 15.00
N VAL A 123 1.46 -30.33 15.80
CA VAL A 123 1.99 -31.68 15.79
C VAL A 123 1.82 -32.22 17.20
N HIS A 124 1.12 -33.34 17.37
CA HIS A 124 0.79 -33.93 18.69
C HIS A 124 0.19 -32.89 19.67
N GLU A 125 -0.82 -32.15 19.21
CA GLU A 125 -1.52 -31.07 19.96
C GLU A 125 -0.66 -29.85 20.38
N THR A 126 0.66 -29.92 20.21
CA THR A 126 1.59 -28.80 20.43
C THR A 126 1.83 -28.00 19.15
N THR A 127 1.86 -26.67 19.27
CA THR A 127 2.24 -25.78 18.16
C THR A 127 3.73 -25.90 17.87
N ILE A 128 4.12 -25.97 16.60
CA ILE A 128 5.52 -26.02 16.18
C ILE A 128 6.30 -24.83 16.77
N TRP A 129 7.40 -25.06 17.51
CA TRP A 129 8.18 -23.98 18.15
C TRP A 129 8.66 -22.91 17.15
N LEU A 130 8.94 -23.27 15.89
CA LEU A 130 9.32 -22.31 14.83
C LEU A 130 8.22 -21.27 14.53
N SER A 131 6.95 -21.53 14.88
CA SER A 131 5.87 -20.54 14.77
C SER A 131 5.84 -19.57 15.95
N GLN A 132 6.52 -19.89 17.06
CA GLN A 132 6.60 -19.15 18.32
C GLN A 132 7.89 -18.33 18.40
N ILE A 133 8.08 -17.43 17.44
CA ILE A 133 9.21 -16.49 17.47
C ILE A 133 8.96 -15.48 18.60
N PRO A 134 9.92 -15.27 19.52
CA PRO A 134 9.76 -14.29 20.59
C PRO A 134 9.63 -12.90 19.96
N VAL A 135 8.43 -12.34 20.05
CA VAL A 135 8.12 -10.97 19.65
C VAL A 135 8.02 -10.10 20.90
N SER A 136 8.30 -8.80 20.76
CA SER A 136 8.11 -7.87 21.86
C SER A 136 6.64 -7.86 22.32
N PRO A 137 6.35 -7.46 23.58
CA PRO A 137 4.98 -7.39 24.09
C PRO A 137 4.03 -6.53 23.25
N LEU A 138 4.57 -5.56 22.51
CA LEU A 138 3.81 -4.71 21.59
C LEU A 138 3.35 -5.47 20.35
N PHE A 139 4.18 -6.37 19.82
CA PHE A 139 3.88 -7.15 18.62
C PHE A 139 3.19 -8.50 18.90
N GLN A 140 2.78 -8.74 20.15
CA GLN A 140 1.94 -9.91 20.48
C GLN A 140 0.56 -9.79 19.81
N PRO A 141 -0.08 -10.91 19.41
CA PRO A 141 -1.34 -10.91 18.67
C PRO A 141 -2.43 -10.04 19.29
N LYS A 142 -2.50 -9.98 20.62
CA LYS A 142 -3.47 -9.17 21.37
C LYS A 142 -3.33 -7.66 21.15
N ASN A 143 -2.09 -7.17 21.07
CA ASN A 143 -1.77 -5.74 20.95
C ASN A 143 -1.46 -5.33 19.50
N LEU A 144 -1.13 -6.29 18.64
CA LEU A 144 -0.70 -6.07 17.27
C LEU A 144 -1.62 -5.14 16.46
N PRO A 145 -2.97 -5.28 16.47
CA PRO A 145 -3.85 -4.37 15.74
C PRO A 145 -3.72 -2.89 16.15
N ILE A 146 -3.39 -2.64 17.42
CA ILE A 146 -3.22 -1.28 17.96
C ILE A 146 -1.83 -0.77 17.61
N THR A 147 -0.82 -1.64 17.72
CA THR A 147 0.56 -1.32 17.37
C THR A 147 0.71 -1.01 15.89
N VAL A 148 0.05 -1.74 14.98
CA VAL A 148 0.09 -1.43 13.54
C VAL A 148 -0.54 -0.06 13.24
N ALA A 149 -1.68 0.26 13.86
CA ALA A 149 -2.31 1.57 13.72
C ALA A 149 -1.40 2.70 14.25
N PHE A 150 -0.73 2.47 15.39
CA PHE A 150 0.26 3.37 15.96
C PHE A 150 1.48 3.55 15.04
N VAL A 151 2.00 2.46 14.47
CA VAL A 151 3.12 2.47 13.52
C VAL A 151 2.76 3.32 12.32
N TYR A 152 1.58 3.18 11.71
CA TYR A 152 1.16 4.04 10.60
C TYR A 152 1.04 5.51 11.01
N LEU A 153 0.35 5.80 12.12
CA LEU A 153 0.09 7.18 12.54
C LEU A 153 1.35 7.94 12.94
N LEU A 154 2.34 7.27 13.52
CA LEU A 154 3.60 7.90 13.94
C LEU A 154 4.79 7.58 13.02
N ASN A 155 4.54 6.96 11.86
CA ASN A 155 5.57 6.80 10.84
C ASN A 155 5.96 8.20 10.32
N PRO A 156 7.25 8.59 10.36
CA PRO A 156 7.69 9.90 9.90
C PRO A 156 7.31 10.16 8.43
N TYR A 157 7.31 9.13 7.57
CA TYR A 157 6.91 9.26 6.18
C TYR A 157 5.40 9.52 6.03
N SER A 158 4.56 8.82 6.82
CA SER A 158 3.10 9.02 6.81
C SER A 158 2.75 10.40 7.35
N LEU A 159 3.37 10.80 8.47
CA LEU A 159 3.21 12.13 9.04
C LEU A 159 3.60 13.22 8.03
N ALA A 160 4.78 13.11 7.43
CA ALA A 160 5.26 14.10 6.47
C ALA A 160 4.37 14.16 5.21
N SER A 161 3.93 13.01 4.68
CA SER A 161 3.05 12.93 3.51
C SER A 161 1.65 13.51 3.80
N GLY A 162 1.09 13.20 4.97
CA GLY A 162 -0.16 13.78 5.45
C GLY A 162 -0.05 15.30 5.58
N ILE A 163 0.96 15.80 6.28
CA ILE A 163 1.18 17.26 6.46
C ILE A 163 1.43 17.96 5.12
N ALA A 164 2.09 17.31 4.18
CA ALA A 164 2.27 17.82 2.82
C ALA A 164 0.96 17.86 1.99
N MET A 165 -0.13 17.31 2.53
CA MET A 165 -1.44 17.14 1.88
C MET A 165 -1.31 16.35 0.57
N SER A 166 -0.59 15.23 0.61
CA SER A 166 -0.49 14.35 -0.55
C SER A 166 -1.80 13.60 -0.77
N THR A 167 -2.39 13.70 -1.97
CA THR A 167 -3.63 13.01 -2.32
C THR A 167 -3.44 11.48 -2.46
N VAL A 168 -2.20 10.99 -2.37
CA VAL A 168 -1.88 9.56 -2.36
C VAL A 168 -2.59 8.80 -1.24
N SER A 169 -2.87 9.46 -0.11
CA SER A 169 -3.61 8.86 1.01
C SER A 169 -5.00 8.34 0.60
N PHE A 170 -5.67 8.97 -0.38
CA PHE A 170 -6.97 8.47 -0.88
C PHE A 170 -6.81 7.12 -1.61
N THR A 171 -5.74 6.96 -2.39
CA THR A 171 -5.39 5.69 -3.02
C THR A 171 -5.06 4.62 -1.98
N HIS A 172 -4.26 4.96 -0.96
CA HIS A 172 -3.92 4.04 0.13
C HIS A 172 -5.15 3.61 0.93
N LEU A 173 -6.08 4.53 1.20
CA LEU A 173 -7.36 4.23 1.86
C LEU A 173 -8.16 3.22 1.04
N ALA A 174 -8.33 3.46 -0.26
CA ALA A 174 -9.05 2.57 -1.16
C ALA A 174 -8.40 1.17 -1.23
N VAL A 175 -7.07 1.12 -1.41
CA VAL A 175 -6.32 -0.14 -1.44
C VAL A 175 -6.46 -0.91 -0.13
N LEU A 176 -6.31 -0.23 1.01
CA LEU A 176 -6.40 -0.88 2.33
C LEU A 176 -7.80 -1.45 2.60
N TYR A 177 -8.85 -0.66 2.35
CA TYR A 177 -10.22 -1.12 2.56
C TYR A 177 -10.62 -2.23 1.57
N SER A 178 -10.01 -2.30 0.39
CA SER A 178 -10.17 -3.46 -0.50
C SER A 178 -9.71 -4.76 0.16
N LEU A 179 -8.58 -4.74 0.88
CA LEU A 179 -8.03 -5.87 1.64
C LEU A 179 -8.86 -6.15 2.91
N VAL A 180 -9.31 -5.11 3.61
CA VAL A 180 -10.17 -5.24 4.81
C VAL A 180 -11.47 -5.95 4.46
N PHE A 181 -12.21 -5.47 3.46
CA PHE A 181 -13.47 -6.09 3.05
C PHE A 181 -13.27 -7.49 2.46
N ALA A 182 -12.15 -7.73 1.78
CA ALA A 182 -11.78 -9.08 1.34
C ALA A 182 -11.57 -10.03 2.53
N SER A 183 -10.88 -9.58 3.59
CA SER A 183 -10.68 -10.36 4.83
C SER A 183 -11.98 -10.64 5.60
N GLU A 184 -13.04 -9.90 5.32
CA GLU A 184 -14.38 -10.10 5.90
C GLU A 184 -15.29 -10.96 5.01
N GLY A 185 -14.88 -11.24 3.78
CA GLY A 185 -15.65 -11.99 2.79
C GLY A 185 -16.62 -11.14 1.96
N ALA A 186 -16.57 -9.81 2.07
CA ALA A 186 -17.44 -8.88 1.35
C ALA A 186 -16.87 -8.59 -0.05
N LEU A 187 -17.20 -9.44 -1.02
CA LEU A 187 -16.67 -9.38 -2.39
C LEU A 187 -17.00 -8.03 -3.08
N ALA A 188 -18.27 -7.63 -3.10
CA ALA A 188 -18.69 -6.42 -3.82
C ALA A 188 -18.06 -5.14 -3.25
N ALA A 189 -17.99 -5.01 -1.92
CA ALA A 189 -17.36 -3.87 -1.25
C ALA A 189 -15.84 -3.85 -1.45
N SER A 190 -15.19 -5.02 -1.41
CA SER A 190 -13.77 -5.15 -1.70
C SER A 190 -13.43 -4.70 -3.13
N MET A 191 -14.21 -5.16 -4.12
CA MET A 191 -14.00 -4.81 -5.52
C MET A 191 -14.37 -3.36 -5.83
N MET A 192 -15.33 -2.77 -5.12
CA MET A 192 -15.61 -1.33 -5.18
C MET A 192 -14.39 -0.52 -4.72
N CYS A 193 -13.81 -0.83 -3.56
CA CYS A 193 -12.62 -0.16 -3.06
C CYS A 193 -11.40 -0.39 -3.96
N LEU A 194 -11.25 -1.60 -4.53
CA LEU A 194 -10.22 -1.89 -5.51
C LEU A 194 -10.40 -1.06 -6.79
N ALA A 195 -11.63 -0.94 -7.29
CA ALA A 195 -11.96 -0.13 -8.47
C ALA A 195 -11.60 1.35 -8.23
N VAL A 196 -11.92 1.90 -7.05
CA VAL A 196 -11.51 3.27 -6.68
C VAL A 196 -9.99 3.38 -6.65
N GLY A 197 -9.29 2.41 -6.05
CA GLY A 197 -7.82 2.36 -6.06
C GLY A 197 -7.24 2.35 -7.48
N THR A 198 -7.75 1.49 -8.36
CA THR A 198 -7.36 1.37 -9.78
C THR A 198 -7.69 2.63 -10.59
N TYR A 199 -8.79 3.29 -10.26
CA TYR A 199 -9.20 4.54 -10.88
C TYR A 199 -8.26 5.70 -10.48
N LEU A 200 -7.78 5.74 -9.24
CA LEU A 200 -6.82 6.75 -8.76
C LEU A 200 -5.38 6.48 -9.20
N SER A 201 -4.98 5.21 -9.30
CA SER A 201 -3.66 4.77 -9.76
C SER A 201 -3.79 3.39 -10.42
N VAL A 202 -3.06 3.14 -11.52
CA VAL A 202 -3.26 1.93 -12.33
C VAL A 202 -2.80 0.64 -11.60
N TYR A 203 -1.69 0.69 -10.86
CA TYR A 203 -1.05 -0.50 -10.27
C TYR A 203 -1.90 -1.31 -9.27
N PRO A 204 -2.72 -0.71 -8.40
CA PRO A 204 -3.69 -1.42 -7.56
C PRO A 204 -4.49 -2.53 -8.25
N PHE A 205 -4.75 -2.44 -9.57
CA PHE A 205 -5.45 -3.48 -10.33
C PHE A 205 -4.90 -4.90 -10.07
N PHE A 206 -3.57 -5.05 -9.99
CA PHE A 206 -2.92 -6.34 -9.81
C PHE A 206 -3.13 -6.96 -8.42
N LEU A 207 -3.62 -6.18 -7.44
CA LEU A 207 -4.02 -6.70 -6.13
C LEU A 207 -5.28 -7.57 -6.19
N VAL A 208 -5.97 -7.64 -7.33
CA VAL A 208 -7.08 -8.60 -7.53
C VAL A 208 -6.65 -10.04 -7.25
N VAL A 209 -5.41 -10.41 -7.57
CA VAL A 209 -4.89 -11.78 -7.38
C VAL A 209 -4.81 -12.15 -5.89
N PRO A 210 -4.07 -11.41 -5.02
CA PRO A 210 -4.08 -11.71 -3.59
C PRO A 210 -5.46 -11.54 -2.95
N ILE A 211 -6.32 -10.63 -3.44
CA ILE A 211 -7.68 -10.45 -2.92
C ILE A 211 -8.56 -11.69 -3.18
N VAL A 212 -8.51 -12.27 -4.38
CA VAL A 212 -9.23 -13.51 -4.72
C VAL A 212 -8.78 -14.64 -3.79
N LEU A 213 -7.48 -14.77 -3.55
CA LEU A 213 -6.93 -15.78 -2.62
C LEU A 213 -7.41 -15.55 -1.17
N LEU A 214 -7.44 -14.29 -0.72
CA LEU A 214 -7.96 -13.94 0.61
C LEU A 214 -9.46 -14.23 0.75
N LEU A 215 -10.26 -13.92 -0.26
CA LEU A 215 -11.69 -14.21 -0.28
C LEU A 215 -11.96 -15.73 -0.28
N ARG A 216 -11.14 -16.51 -0.98
CA ARG A 216 -11.20 -17.98 -0.95
C ARG A 216 -10.93 -18.49 0.46
N ASP A 217 -9.88 -17.99 1.09
CA ASP A 217 -9.48 -18.37 2.45
C ASP A 217 -10.60 -18.15 3.45
N VAL A 218 -11.26 -16.98 3.41
CA VAL A 218 -12.39 -16.65 4.28
C VAL A 218 -13.60 -17.55 4.00
N LYS A 219 -13.94 -17.79 2.73
CA LYS A 219 -15.08 -18.65 2.37
C LYS A 219 -14.85 -20.10 2.78
N CYS A 220 -13.65 -20.65 2.56
CA CYS A 220 -13.28 -21.98 3.00
C CYS A 220 -13.36 -22.11 4.53
N SER A 221 -12.89 -21.10 5.28
CA SER A 221 -12.97 -21.11 6.75
C SER A 221 -14.40 -21.13 7.28
N LYS A 222 -15.32 -20.41 6.62
CA LYS A 222 -16.75 -20.41 7.00
C LYS A 222 -17.41 -21.76 6.73
N VAL A 223 -17.15 -22.35 5.55
CA VAL A 223 -17.67 -23.69 5.20
C VAL A 223 -17.24 -24.72 6.25
N VAL A 224 -15.96 -24.72 6.66
CA VAL A 224 -15.47 -25.66 7.69
C VAL A 224 -16.16 -25.45 9.04
N ALA A 225 -16.43 -24.21 9.43
CA ALA A 225 -17.15 -23.91 10.67
C ALA A 225 -18.60 -24.44 10.62
N ASP A 226 -19.29 -24.23 9.49
CA ASP A 226 -20.68 -24.66 9.32
C ASP A 226 -20.81 -26.20 9.26
N THR A 227 -19.82 -26.94 8.71
CA THR A 227 -19.87 -28.42 8.72
C THR A 227 -19.75 -29.05 10.11
N ASN A 228 -19.17 -28.35 11.08
CA ASN A 228 -19.03 -28.87 12.44
C ASN A 228 -20.34 -28.76 13.25
N ASP A 229 -21.32 -27.99 12.77
CA ASP A 229 -22.62 -27.71 13.42
C ASP A 229 -23.80 -28.54 12.81
N ASP A 230 -23.64 -29.86 12.65
CA ASP A 230 -24.76 -30.81 12.49
C ASP A 230 -25.52 -30.93 11.14
N ASN A 231 -24.94 -30.67 9.96
CA ASN A 231 -25.55 -31.19 8.72
C ASN A 231 -24.56 -31.58 7.61
N GLN A 232 -24.62 -32.85 7.22
CA GLN A 232 -23.87 -33.46 6.13
C GLN A 232 -24.36 -32.94 4.76
N THR A 233 -23.78 -31.84 4.30
CA THR A 233 -23.62 -31.60 2.86
C THR A 233 -22.20 -31.14 2.60
N GLY A 234 -21.34 -32.07 2.19
CA GLY A 234 -19.96 -31.80 1.79
C GLY A 234 -19.89 -30.96 0.52
N GLY A 235 -20.10 -29.65 0.66
CA GLY A 235 -19.92 -28.69 -0.41
C GLY A 235 -18.43 -28.54 -0.72
N ALA A 236 -18.01 -28.97 -1.91
CA ALA A 236 -16.69 -28.62 -2.43
C ALA A 236 -16.53 -27.09 -2.36
N GLY A 237 -15.45 -26.62 -1.73
CA GLY A 237 -15.18 -25.18 -1.57
C GLY A 237 -15.23 -24.44 -2.92
N PRO A 238 -15.53 -23.13 -2.92
CA PRO A 238 -15.72 -22.38 -4.16
C PRO A 238 -14.48 -22.49 -5.06
N SER A 239 -14.70 -22.80 -6.33
CA SER A 239 -13.64 -22.83 -7.33
C SER A 239 -12.96 -21.46 -7.40
N VAL A 240 -11.62 -21.46 -7.39
CA VAL A 240 -10.81 -20.23 -7.51
C VAL A 240 -11.18 -19.47 -8.79
N LEU A 241 -11.48 -20.20 -9.87
CA LEU A 241 -11.87 -19.62 -11.14
C LEU A 241 -13.21 -18.89 -11.04
N GLN A 242 -14.22 -19.48 -10.39
CA GLN A 242 -15.52 -18.83 -10.19
C GLN A 242 -15.41 -17.56 -9.36
N LEU A 243 -14.59 -17.61 -8.30
CA LEU A 243 -14.34 -16.45 -7.45
C LEU A 243 -13.58 -15.35 -8.20
N ALA A 244 -12.58 -15.73 -9.00
CA ALA A 244 -11.81 -14.81 -9.84
C ALA A 244 -12.70 -14.13 -10.88
N VAL A 245 -13.54 -14.89 -11.58
CA VAL A 245 -14.51 -14.35 -12.55
C VAL A 245 -15.49 -13.41 -11.85
N GLY A 246 -16.03 -13.80 -10.68
CA GLY A 246 -16.90 -12.92 -9.89
C GLY A 246 -16.24 -11.61 -9.47
N CYS A 247 -14.98 -11.67 -9.02
CA CYS A 247 -14.20 -10.48 -8.69
C CYS A 247 -13.96 -9.59 -9.92
N LEU A 248 -13.55 -10.16 -11.06
CA LEU A 248 -13.32 -9.40 -12.29
C LEU A 248 -14.59 -8.73 -12.84
N VAL A 249 -15.73 -9.43 -12.81
CA VAL A 249 -17.02 -8.87 -13.24
C VAL A 249 -17.46 -7.73 -12.32
N THR A 250 -17.39 -7.92 -11.01
CA THR A 250 -17.77 -6.83 -10.08
C THR A 250 -16.80 -5.65 -10.14
N LEU A 251 -15.50 -5.90 -10.32
CA LEU A 251 -14.49 -4.87 -10.53
C LEU A 251 -14.78 -4.08 -11.81
N SER A 252 -15.09 -4.75 -12.92
CA SER A 252 -15.41 -4.07 -14.18
C SER A 252 -16.68 -3.23 -14.07
N VAL A 253 -17.73 -3.73 -13.41
CA VAL A 253 -18.96 -2.95 -13.17
C VAL A 253 -18.66 -1.68 -12.39
N TRP A 254 -17.91 -1.76 -11.29
CA TRP A 254 -17.56 -0.59 -10.49
C TRP A 254 -16.65 0.38 -11.25
N LEU A 255 -15.64 -0.13 -11.98
CA LEU A 255 -14.73 0.72 -12.75
C LEU A 255 -15.46 1.42 -13.89
N SER A 256 -16.34 0.72 -14.61
CA SER A 256 -17.21 1.31 -15.64
C SER A 256 -18.12 2.39 -15.06
N LEU A 257 -18.67 2.19 -13.86
CA LEU A 257 -19.46 3.22 -13.18
C LEU A 257 -18.61 4.46 -12.86
N LEU A 258 -17.41 4.29 -12.33
CA LEU A 258 -16.50 5.42 -12.04
C LEU A 258 -16.14 6.19 -13.32
N LEU A 259 -15.76 5.48 -14.39
CA LEU A 259 -15.45 6.11 -15.68
C LEU A 259 -16.66 6.81 -16.29
N TYR A 260 -17.86 6.24 -16.16
CA TYR A 260 -19.10 6.87 -16.62
C TYR A 260 -19.41 8.15 -15.83
N LEU A 261 -19.24 8.14 -14.51
CA LEU A 261 -19.43 9.33 -13.69
C LEU A 261 -18.40 10.41 -14.03
N SER A 262 -17.14 10.04 -14.30
CA SER A 262 -16.11 10.98 -14.76
C SER A 262 -16.45 11.58 -16.12
N TRP A 263 -16.88 10.76 -17.08
CA TRP A 263 -17.36 11.23 -18.38
C TRP A 263 -18.55 12.18 -18.23
N SER A 264 -19.50 11.87 -17.35
CA SER A 264 -20.65 12.72 -17.07
C SER A 264 -20.27 14.06 -16.41
N LEU A 265 -19.19 14.11 -15.63
CA LEU A 265 -18.71 15.33 -14.98
C LEU A 265 -17.84 16.18 -15.90
N SER A 266 -16.95 15.56 -16.66
CA SER A 266 -16.05 16.24 -17.59
C SER A 266 -16.74 16.64 -18.90
N GLY A 267 -17.80 15.95 -19.29
CA GLY A 267 -18.53 16.17 -20.55
C GLY A 267 -17.89 15.49 -21.77
N ASP A 268 -16.67 14.99 -21.64
CA ASP A 268 -15.94 14.28 -22.69
C ASP A 268 -15.04 13.15 -22.13
N TRP A 269 -14.34 12.45 -23.03
CA TRP A 269 -13.33 11.45 -22.68
C TRP A 269 -11.91 12.03 -22.62
N GLY A 270 -11.74 13.35 -22.79
CA GLY A 270 -10.44 14.03 -22.82
C GLY A 270 -9.67 13.84 -21.53
N PHE A 271 -10.38 13.71 -20.39
CA PHE A 271 -9.76 13.42 -19.10
C PHE A 271 -8.92 12.14 -19.11
N LEU A 272 -9.21 11.14 -19.96
CA LEU A 272 -8.40 9.93 -20.04
C LEU A 272 -7.00 10.22 -20.56
N GLU A 273 -6.88 11.14 -21.52
CA GLU A 273 -5.58 11.56 -22.04
C GLU A 273 -4.81 12.32 -20.96
N GLU A 274 -5.47 13.28 -20.31
CA GLU A 274 -4.86 14.16 -19.32
C GLU A 274 -4.52 13.47 -18.00
N THR A 275 -5.11 12.31 -17.70
CA THR A 275 -4.88 11.61 -16.41
C THR A 275 -4.08 10.33 -16.57
N TYR A 276 -4.50 9.41 -17.45
CA TYR A 276 -3.88 8.09 -17.57
C TYR A 276 -2.81 8.06 -18.65
N VAL A 277 -3.10 8.62 -19.84
CA VAL A 277 -2.12 8.65 -20.93
C VAL A 277 -0.98 9.58 -20.58
N TRP A 278 -1.24 10.71 -19.92
CA TRP A 278 -0.22 11.63 -19.44
C TRP A 278 0.78 10.93 -18.49
N VAL A 279 0.29 10.12 -17.55
CA VAL A 279 1.17 9.31 -16.67
C VAL A 279 1.94 8.25 -17.45
N ALA A 280 1.33 7.61 -18.45
CA ALA A 280 1.98 6.61 -19.29
C ALA A 280 3.02 7.19 -20.26
N LYS A 281 2.83 8.44 -20.71
CA LYS A 281 3.80 9.22 -21.50
C LYS A 281 4.93 9.77 -20.62
N TYR A 282 4.72 9.84 -19.30
CA TYR A 282 5.64 10.40 -18.30
C TYR A 282 6.15 11.80 -18.73
N SER A 283 5.21 12.67 -19.09
CA SER A 283 5.50 13.98 -19.69
C SER A 283 6.20 14.94 -18.72
N ASP A 284 5.95 14.82 -17.42
CA ASP A 284 6.57 15.64 -16.39
C ASP A 284 7.76 14.92 -15.75
N LEU A 285 8.95 15.47 -15.98
CA LEU A 285 10.24 15.00 -15.46
C LEU A 285 10.63 15.65 -14.12
N THR A 286 9.68 16.29 -13.42
CA THR A 286 9.94 16.88 -12.11
C THR A 286 10.54 15.85 -11.15
N PRO A 287 11.57 16.24 -10.38
CA PRO A 287 12.23 15.33 -9.46
C PRO A 287 11.24 14.72 -8.47
N ASN A 288 11.43 13.44 -8.18
CA ASN A 288 10.72 12.69 -7.15
C ASN A 288 11.66 11.61 -6.60
N VAL A 289 11.18 10.77 -5.67
CA VAL A 289 12.00 9.69 -5.10
C VAL A 289 12.08 8.44 -5.98
N GLY A 290 11.29 8.38 -7.05
CA GLY A 290 11.29 7.29 -8.03
C GLY A 290 12.47 7.34 -8.98
N ILE A 291 12.63 6.25 -9.73
CA ILE A 291 13.75 6.04 -10.66
C ILE A 291 13.53 6.67 -12.05
N PHE A 292 12.32 7.16 -12.35
CA PHE A 292 11.94 7.56 -13.71
C PHE A 292 12.54 8.92 -14.10
N TRP A 293 12.37 9.95 -13.27
CA TRP A 293 12.60 11.35 -13.66
C TRP A 293 13.98 11.61 -14.25
N TYR A 294 15.04 11.18 -13.58
CA TYR A 294 16.41 11.43 -14.04
C TYR A 294 16.80 10.49 -15.18
N PHE A 295 16.36 9.22 -15.13
CA PHE A 295 16.60 8.26 -16.21
C PHE A 295 16.05 8.77 -17.56
N PHE A 296 14.83 9.32 -17.56
CA PHE A 296 14.22 9.89 -18.77
C PHE A 296 14.77 11.27 -19.15
N MET A 297 15.48 11.96 -18.26
CA MET A 297 16.26 13.15 -18.64
C MET A 297 17.55 12.80 -19.40
N GLU A 298 18.16 11.65 -19.11
CA GLU A 298 19.45 11.26 -19.71
C GLU A 298 19.30 10.52 -21.04
N ILE A 299 18.12 10.00 -21.33
CA ILE A 299 17.90 9.14 -22.49
C ILE A 299 17.60 9.94 -23.76
N PHE A 300 18.12 9.47 -24.90
CA PHE A 300 17.76 10.04 -26.20
C PHE A 300 16.28 9.79 -26.53
N ASP A 301 15.63 10.80 -27.12
CA ASP A 301 14.20 10.81 -27.48
C ASP A 301 13.74 9.56 -28.22
N ARG A 302 14.57 9.06 -29.15
CA ARG A 302 14.28 7.86 -29.95
C ARG A 302 14.02 6.61 -29.09
N PHE A 303 14.60 6.51 -27.90
CA PHE A 303 14.48 5.35 -27.03
C PHE A 303 13.42 5.51 -25.93
N ILE A 304 12.85 6.71 -25.73
CA ILE A 304 11.83 6.96 -24.70
C ILE A 304 10.67 5.95 -24.77
N PRO A 305 10.04 5.68 -25.93
CA PRO A 305 8.90 4.75 -25.99
C PRO A 305 9.27 3.32 -25.57
N TYR A 306 10.48 2.87 -25.91
CA TYR A 306 10.96 1.54 -25.54
C TYR A 306 11.13 1.41 -24.02
N PHE A 307 11.78 2.38 -23.39
CA PHE A 307 11.99 2.32 -21.94
C PHE A 307 10.73 2.60 -21.13
N LEU A 308 9.82 3.45 -21.60
CA LEU A 308 8.50 3.61 -20.97
C LEU A 308 7.76 2.28 -20.93
N PHE A 309 7.73 1.54 -22.06
CA PHE A 309 7.12 0.22 -22.10
C PHE A 309 7.75 -0.75 -21.09
N VAL A 310 9.08 -0.85 -21.07
CA VAL A 310 9.80 -1.75 -20.15
C VAL A 310 9.54 -1.40 -18.69
N MET A 311 9.63 -0.12 -18.34
CA MET A 311 9.53 0.35 -16.95
C MET A 311 8.09 0.21 -16.41
N HIS A 312 7.06 0.50 -17.21
CA HIS A 312 5.67 0.28 -16.82
C HIS A 312 5.30 -1.21 -16.74
N LEU A 313 5.89 -2.06 -17.60
CA LEU A 313 5.68 -3.51 -17.55
C LEU A 313 6.37 -4.16 -16.34
N HIS A 314 7.49 -3.61 -15.89
CA HIS A 314 8.35 -4.18 -14.85
C HIS A 314 7.61 -4.62 -13.56
N PRO A 315 6.77 -3.79 -12.90
CA PRO A 315 6.02 -4.21 -11.71
C PRO A 315 5.03 -5.35 -11.98
N CYS A 316 4.53 -5.49 -13.21
CA CYS A 316 3.56 -6.52 -13.60
C CYS A 316 4.19 -7.92 -13.64
N ILE A 317 5.48 -8.00 -14.00
CA ILE A 317 6.21 -9.28 -14.15
C ILE A 317 6.29 -10.02 -12.81
N TYR A 318 6.32 -9.30 -11.69
CA TYR A 318 6.44 -9.90 -10.35
C TYR A 318 5.14 -10.53 -9.82
N VAL A 319 4.00 -10.27 -10.46
CA VAL A 319 2.71 -10.85 -10.04
C VAL A 319 2.77 -12.38 -10.07
N VAL A 320 3.23 -12.98 -11.17
CA VAL A 320 3.24 -14.44 -11.35
C VAL A 320 4.28 -15.14 -10.46
N PRO A 321 5.56 -14.73 -10.40
CA PRO A 321 6.56 -15.38 -9.55
C PRO A 321 6.18 -15.37 -8.07
N ILE A 322 5.62 -14.27 -7.56
CA ILE A 322 5.20 -14.19 -6.16
C ILE A 322 3.94 -15.03 -5.93
N TYR A 323 2.99 -15.07 -6.87
CA TYR A 323 1.85 -16.00 -6.80
C TYR A 323 2.32 -17.45 -6.63
N LEU A 324 3.27 -17.91 -7.46
CA LEU A 324 3.78 -19.29 -7.41
C LEU A 324 4.43 -19.65 -6.06
N ARG A 325 4.90 -18.66 -5.29
CA ARG A 325 5.60 -18.88 -4.01
C ARG A 325 4.80 -18.53 -2.77
N MET A 326 3.86 -17.59 -2.86
CA MET A 326 3.17 -17.00 -1.71
C MET A 326 1.64 -17.08 -1.82
N ALA A 327 1.09 -17.87 -2.75
CA ALA A 327 -0.36 -18.04 -2.89
C ALA A 327 -1.07 -18.52 -1.61
N HIS A 328 -0.37 -19.24 -0.72
CA HIS A 328 -0.88 -19.69 0.57
C HIS A 328 -0.95 -18.58 1.63
N ARG A 329 -0.31 -17.42 1.38
CA ARG A 329 -0.33 -16.24 2.26
C ARG A 329 -0.72 -14.99 1.47
N PRO A 330 -2.01 -14.82 1.15
CA PRO A 330 -2.48 -13.74 0.29
C PRO A 330 -2.14 -12.34 0.81
N GLN A 331 -2.08 -12.15 2.13
CA GLN A 331 -1.75 -10.84 2.69
C GLN A 331 -0.26 -10.49 2.61
N ALA A 332 0.62 -11.47 2.85
CA ALA A 332 2.06 -11.26 2.65
C ALA A 332 2.36 -11.06 1.16
N TYR A 333 1.62 -11.72 0.28
CA TYR A 333 1.66 -11.48 -1.16
C TYR A 333 1.22 -10.05 -1.51
N ALA A 334 0.09 -9.57 -0.98
CA ALA A 334 -0.34 -8.17 -1.15
C ALA A 334 0.72 -7.17 -0.64
N CYS A 335 1.29 -7.43 0.54
CA CYS A 335 2.39 -6.61 1.10
C CYS A 335 3.60 -6.55 0.16
N ALA A 336 4.01 -7.68 -0.42
CA ALA A 336 5.12 -7.73 -1.37
C ALA A 336 4.83 -6.95 -2.66
N LEU A 337 3.62 -7.09 -3.23
CA LEU A 337 3.20 -6.34 -4.42
C LEU A 337 3.13 -4.82 -4.15
N ILE A 338 2.57 -4.40 -3.01
CA ILE A 338 2.55 -2.99 -2.61
C ILE A 338 3.97 -2.42 -2.53
N GLY A 339 4.91 -3.18 -1.95
CA GLY A 339 6.33 -2.80 -1.94
C GLY A 339 6.91 -2.63 -3.35
N ILE A 340 6.68 -3.60 -4.23
CA ILE A 340 7.16 -3.55 -5.63
C ILE A 340 6.56 -2.37 -6.39
N PHE A 341 5.27 -2.08 -6.19
CA PHE A 341 4.65 -0.91 -6.80
C PHE A 341 5.26 0.39 -6.29
N SER A 342 5.60 0.48 -4.99
CA SER A 342 6.29 1.67 -4.46
C SER A 342 7.68 1.91 -5.06
N LEU A 343 8.37 0.84 -5.52
CA LEU A 343 9.68 0.94 -6.19
C LEU A 343 9.55 1.41 -7.65
N PHE A 344 8.62 0.81 -8.40
CA PHE A 344 8.60 0.90 -9.87
C PHE A 344 7.48 1.78 -10.43
N GLN A 345 6.60 2.34 -9.59
CA GLN A 345 5.66 3.34 -10.08
C GLN A 345 6.38 4.61 -10.54
N ALA A 346 5.80 5.26 -11.55
CA ALA A 346 6.41 6.38 -12.23
C ALA A 346 6.61 7.61 -11.31
N TYR A 347 5.56 7.99 -10.57
CA TYR A 347 5.56 9.12 -9.65
C TYR A 347 5.53 8.65 -8.19
N SER A 348 6.64 8.07 -7.73
CA SER A 348 6.72 7.54 -6.36
C SER A 348 6.93 8.64 -5.31
N SER A 349 6.34 8.44 -4.13
CA SER A 349 6.44 9.33 -2.97
C SER A 349 6.81 8.56 -1.70
N PHE A 350 7.30 9.26 -0.67
CA PHE A 350 7.47 8.67 0.66
C PHE A 350 6.16 8.15 1.26
N GLY A 351 5.01 8.68 0.85
CA GLY A 351 3.71 8.16 1.27
C GLY A 351 3.54 6.68 0.86
N ASP A 352 3.92 6.32 -0.35
CA ASP A 352 3.79 4.95 -0.87
C ASP A 352 4.68 3.97 -0.11
N PHE A 353 5.92 4.38 0.15
CA PHE A 353 6.83 3.59 0.98
C PHE A 353 6.34 3.50 2.44
N SER A 354 5.72 4.56 2.97
CA SER A 354 5.10 4.54 4.30
C SER A 354 3.97 3.52 4.41
N PHE A 355 3.14 3.44 3.38
CA PHE A 355 2.05 2.48 3.29
C PHE A 355 2.60 1.05 3.25
N PHE A 356 3.65 0.79 2.46
CA PHE A 356 4.37 -0.48 2.47
C PHE A 356 4.97 -0.82 3.85
N LEU A 357 5.65 0.12 4.50
CA LEU A 357 6.25 -0.12 5.83
C LEU A 357 5.18 -0.44 6.88
N SER A 358 4.01 0.17 6.76
CA SER A 358 2.86 -0.10 7.64
C SER A 358 2.26 -1.47 7.35
N MET A 359 2.18 -1.88 6.08
CA MET A 359 1.82 -3.25 5.69
C MET A 359 2.80 -4.29 6.24
N LEU A 360 4.09 -3.99 6.23
CA LEU A 360 5.13 -4.86 6.79
C LEU A 360 4.89 -5.14 8.28
N ALA A 361 4.43 -4.13 9.03
CA ALA A 361 4.15 -4.24 10.46
C ALA A 361 3.04 -5.26 10.81
N LEU A 362 2.19 -5.67 9.84
CA LEU A 362 1.23 -6.76 10.04
C LEU A 362 1.91 -8.12 10.19
N HIS A 363 3.18 -8.24 9.82
CA HIS A 363 3.92 -9.50 9.79
C HIS A 363 5.12 -9.49 10.75
N PRO A 364 4.91 -9.29 12.07
CA PRO A 364 6.01 -9.17 13.03
C PRO A 364 6.88 -10.43 13.09
N LYS A 365 6.25 -11.62 12.96
CA LYS A 365 6.95 -12.90 12.91
C LYS A 365 7.95 -12.93 11.74
N THR A 366 7.58 -12.41 10.57
CA THR A 366 8.48 -12.32 9.41
C THR A 366 9.58 -11.28 9.62
N ILE A 367 9.25 -10.09 10.14
CA ILE A 367 10.25 -9.04 10.40
C ILE A 367 11.36 -9.55 11.32
N MET A 368 11.02 -10.32 12.35
CA MET A 368 12.01 -10.85 13.30
C MET A 368 12.97 -11.87 12.67
N THR A 369 12.56 -12.53 11.59
CA THR A 369 13.41 -13.46 10.82
C THR A 369 14.30 -12.78 9.78
N ILE A 370 14.14 -11.48 9.54
CA ILE A 370 14.98 -10.74 8.61
C ILE A 370 16.39 -10.62 9.20
N GLU A 371 17.37 -11.14 8.46
CA GLU A 371 18.80 -10.98 8.72
C GLU A 371 19.21 -9.52 8.44
N ASN A 372 20.16 -8.97 9.22
CA ASN A 372 20.69 -7.61 9.04
C ASN A 372 19.65 -6.47 9.06
N ARG A 373 18.47 -6.66 9.67
CA ARG A 373 17.40 -5.65 9.76
C ARG A 373 17.87 -4.26 10.20
N PHE A 374 18.83 -4.18 11.13
CA PHE A 374 19.38 -2.91 11.61
C PHE A 374 20.18 -2.17 10.53
N ALA A 375 20.90 -2.88 9.67
CA ALA A 375 21.63 -2.28 8.56
C ALA A 375 20.66 -1.67 7.53
N TYR A 376 19.55 -2.36 7.23
CA TYR A 376 18.52 -1.82 6.34
C TYR A 376 17.85 -0.57 6.90
N VAL A 377 17.46 -0.59 8.18
CA VAL A 377 16.83 0.57 8.83
C VAL A 377 17.79 1.76 8.93
N LEU A 378 19.06 1.51 9.31
CA LEU A 378 20.08 2.56 9.40
C LEU A 378 20.38 3.16 8.03
N GLY A 379 20.59 2.31 7.02
CA GLY A 379 20.86 2.75 5.64
C GLY A 379 19.71 3.57 5.06
N LEU A 380 18.47 3.12 5.28
CA LEU A 380 17.28 3.87 4.89
C LEU A 380 17.19 5.22 5.63
N GLY A 381 17.49 5.25 6.93
CA GLY A 381 17.51 6.47 7.73
C GLY A 381 18.54 7.49 7.22
N VAL A 382 19.76 7.03 6.95
CA VAL A 382 20.81 7.87 6.34
C VAL A 382 20.36 8.38 4.98
N ALA A 383 19.81 7.51 4.13
CA ALA A 383 19.36 7.90 2.79
C ALA A 383 18.26 8.97 2.84
N THR A 384 17.33 8.82 3.77
CA THR A 384 16.22 9.75 3.98
C THR A 384 16.68 11.11 4.48
N CYS A 385 17.63 11.15 5.42
CA CYS A 385 18.19 12.40 5.91
C CYS A 385 19.03 13.12 4.84
N MET A 386 19.69 12.37 3.96
CA MET A 386 20.52 12.95 2.91
C MET A 386 19.72 13.51 1.72
N LEU A 387 18.52 12.98 1.44
CA LEU A 387 17.68 13.47 0.32
C LEU A 387 17.40 14.99 0.39
N PRO A 388 16.87 15.55 1.50
CA PRO A 388 16.66 16.99 1.63
C PRO A 388 17.95 17.81 1.58
N VAL A 389 19.06 17.25 2.06
CA VAL A 389 20.38 17.90 2.03
C VAL A 389 20.85 18.03 0.59
N MET A 390 20.80 16.94 -0.20
CA MET A 390 21.20 16.96 -1.60
C MET A 390 20.29 17.84 -2.45
N TRP A 391 18.98 17.83 -2.16
CA TRP A 391 18.02 18.77 -2.78
C TRP A 391 18.39 20.22 -2.48
N PHE A 392 18.71 20.53 -1.22
CA PHE A 392 19.10 21.86 -0.82
C PHE A 392 20.39 22.30 -1.53
N LEU A 393 21.44 21.46 -1.52
CA LEU A 393 22.72 21.75 -2.17
C LEU A 393 22.60 21.99 -3.67
N TRP A 394 21.67 21.28 -4.32
CA TRP A 394 21.40 21.45 -5.74
C TRP A 394 20.70 22.78 -6.05
N LEU A 395 19.60 23.09 -5.36
CA LEU A 395 18.77 24.24 -5.75
C LEU A 395 19.20 25.60 -5.16
N PHE A 396 19.78 25.65 -3.96
CA PHE A 396 19.99 26.92 -3.26
C PHE A 396 21.43 27.44 -3.33
N PRO A 397 22.46 26.74 -2.81
CA PRO A 397 23.83 27.20 -2.91
C PRO A 397 24.48 26.86 -4.26
N ALA A 398 23.79 26.09 -5.13
CA ALA A 398 24.31 25.60 -6.41
C ALA A 398 25.67 24.88 -6.30
N SER A 399 25.96 24.30 -5.14
CA SER A 399 27.20 23.56 -4.87
C SER A 399 27.07 22.06 -5.20
N GLY A 400 25.86 21.61 -5.53
CA GLY A 400 25.57 20.29 -6.10
C GLY A 400 24.82 20.39 -7.43
N ASN A 401 24.82 19.30 -8.19
CA ASN A 401 24.01 19.15 -9.40
C ASN A 401 22.90 18.10 -9.18
N ALA A 402 22.02 17.95 -10.17
CA ALA A 402 20.92 16.99 -10.14
C ALA A 402 21.39 15.55 -9.87
N ASN A 403 22.60 15.17 -10.29
CA ASN A 403 23.18 13.84 -10.03
C ASN A 403 23.31 13.54 -8.54
N PHE A 404 23.59 14.53 -7.69
CA PHE A 404 23.75 14.28 -6.25
C PHE A 404 22.42 13.90 -5.60
N PHE A 405 21.34 14.61 -5.96
CA PHE A 405 20.00 14.24 -5.51
C PHE A 405 19.59 12.87 -6.08
N TYR A 406 19.79 12.65 -7.39
CA TYR A 406 19.45 11.38 -8.01
C TYR A 406 20.24 10.19 -7.45
N ASN A 407 21.55 10.32 -7.26
CA ASN A 407 22.36 9.28 -6.60
C ASN A 407 21.78 8.93 -5.22
N GLN A 408 21.35 9.93 -4.46
CA GLN A 408 20.72 9.70 -3.17
C GLN A 408 19.34 9.03 -3.27
N THR A 409 18.56 9.31 -4.33
CA THR A 409 17.33 8.56 -4.63
C THR A 409 17.62 7.11 -4.97
N LEU A 410 18.69 6.80 -5.71
CA LEU A 410 19.09 5.42 -6.01
C LEU A 410 19.50 4.68 -4.74
N VAL A 411 20.29 5.30 -3.85
CA VAL A 411 20.64 4.70 -2.55
C VAL A 411 19.39 4.40 -1.72
N TYR A 412 18.43 5.34 -1.67
CA TYR A 412 17.13 5.13 -1.03
C TYR A 412 16.38 3.93 -1.62
N GLN A 413 16.28 3.85 -2.96
CA GLN A 413 15.58 2.76 -3.64
C GLN A 413 16.29 1.41 -3.51
N VAL A 414 17.62 1.38 -3.42
CA VAL A 414 18.37 0.16 -3.10
C VAL A 414 17.97 -0.37 -1.73
N PHE A 415 17.94 0.48 -0.69
CA PHE A 415 17.50 0.03 0.64
C PHE A 415 16.04 -0.42 0.66
N ASN A 416 15.15 0.28 -0.06
CA ASN A 416 13.75 -0.16 -0.20
C ASN A 416 13.65 -1.55 -0.85
N SER A 417 14.40 -1.77 -1.94
CA SER A 417 14.45 -3.05 -2.65
C SER A 417 15.02 -4.17 -1.78
N GLN A 418 16.06 -3.87 -0.98
CA GLN A 418 16.61 -4.82 -0.01
C GLN A 418 15.59 -5.18 1.08
N ILE A 419 14.82 -4.23 1.60
CA ILE A 419 13.76 -4.51 2.59
C ILE A 419 12.68 -5.42 1.99
N ILE A 420 12.23 -5.15 0.76
CA ILE A 420 11.23 -5.96 0.06
C ILE A 420 11.76 -7.38 -0.18
N THR A 421 12.99 -7.49 -0.69
CA THR A 421 13.66 -8.77 -0.95
C THR A 421 13.86 -9.57 0.33
N ALA A 422 14.27 -8.91 1.42
CA ALA A 422 14.46 -9.51 2.72
C ALA A 422 13.12 -10.00 3.30
N PHE A 423 12.04 -9.22 3.17
CA PHE A 423 10.70 -9.63 3.60
C PHE A 423 10.20 -10.87 2.87
N VAL A 424 10.34 -10.91 1.54
CA VAL A 424 9.94 -12.07 0.73
C VAL A 424 10.80 -13.29 1.09
N SER A 425 12.12 -13.10 1.17
CA SER A 425 13.06 -14.18 1.52
C SER A 425 12.80 -14.75 2.92
N ALA A 426 12.58 -13.88 3.91
CA ALA A 426 12.25 -14.26 5.28
C ALA A 426 10.92 -15.01 5.35
N SER A 427 9.89 -14.53 4.63
CA SER A 427 8.60 -15.22 4.53
C SER A 427 8.75 -16.63 3.97
N MET A 428 9.54 -16.78 2.89
CA MET A 428 9.79 -18.07 2.25
C MET A 428 10.65 -19.01 3.09
N LYS A 429 11.67 -18.48 3.78
CA LYS A 429 12.54 -19.26 4.67
C LYS A 429 11.72 -19.88 5.81
N ARG A 430 10.86 -19.06 6.45
CA ARG A 430 9.94 -19.53 7.48
C ARG A 430 9.08 -20.70 7.01
N ASP A 431 8.54 -20.61 5.80
CA ASP A 431 7.67 -21.66 5.26
C ASP A 431 8.41 -22.97 4.99
N LYS A 432 9.60 -22.87 4.39
CA LYS A 432 10.47 -24.03 4.19
C LYS A 432 10.85 -24.70 5.50
N ASP A 433 11.13 -23.92 6.55
CA ASP A 433 11.55 -24.47 7.83
C ASP A 433 10.38 -25.16 8.56
N VAL A 434 9.18 -24.60 8.47
CA VAL A 434 7.94 -25.24 8.97
C VAL A 434 7.66 -26.55 8.22
N ASP A 435 7.77 -26.57 6.89
CA ASP A 435 7.53 -27.76 6.09
C ASP A 435 8.55 -28.87 6.38
N LYS A 436 9.83 -28.53 6.52
CA LYS A 436 10.89 -29.49 6.90
C LYS A 436 10.61 -30.12 8.25
N TYR A 437 10.22 -29.32 9.24
CA TYR A 437 9.90 -29.81 10.58
C TYR A 437 8.68 -30.74 10.56
N ARG A 438 7.65 -30.38 9.78
CA ARG A 438 6.47 -31.24 9.62
C ARG A 438 6.85 -32.60 9.02
N VAL A 439 7.70 -32.61 8.01
CA VAL A 439 8.18 -33.86 7.38
C VAL A 439 9.03 -34.69 8.34
N SER A 440 9.88 -34.09 9.17
CA SER A 440 10.66 -34.84 10.15
C SER A 440 9.76 -35.50 11.20
N CYS A 441 8.77 -34.78 11.75
CA CYS A 441 7.85 -35.37 12.71
C CYS A 441 7.01 -36.51 12.13
N LEU A 442 6.58 -36.41 10.87
CA LEU A 442 5.87 -37.50 10.19
C LEU A 442 6.74 -38.74 10.00
N LYS A 443 8.03 -38.57 9.71
CA LYS A 443 8.98 -39.68 9.62
C LYS A 443 9.20 -40.36 10.97
N GLU A 444 9.34 -39.58 12.04
CA GLU A 444 9.47 -40.10 13.41
C GLU A 444 8.22 -40.88 13.84
N ALA A 445 7.03 -40.35 13.56
CA ALA A 445 5.76 -41.03 13.86
C ALA A 445 5.62 -42.35 13.08
N ASN A 446 5.96 -42.37 11.79
CA ASN A 446 5.92 -43.59 10.99
C ASN A 446 6.92 -44.64 11.51
N ALA A 447 8.14 -44.22 11.87
CA ALA A 447 9.15 -45.12 12.44
C ALA A 447 8.71 -45.70 13.79
N ALA A 448 8.02 -44.91 14.64
CA ALA A 448 7.46 -45.37 15.90
C ALA A 448 6.36 -46.43 15.67
N ASN A 449 5.46 -46.19 14.73
CA ASN A 449 4.38 -47.12 14.38
C ASN A 449 4.92 -48.45 13.80
N GLU A 450 5.96 -48.40 12.97
CA GLU A 450 6.65 -49.60 12.45
C GLU A 450 7.35 -50.40 13.56
N ALA A 451 7.94 -49.71 14.54
CA ALA A 451 8.57 -50.33 15.71
C ALA A 451 7.54 -50.95 16.69
N GLU A 452 6.32 -50.45 16.72
CA GLU A 452 5.23 -51.00 17.53
C GLU A 452 4.55 -52.18 16.83
N ALA A 453 4.39 -52.14 15.50
CA ALA A 453 3.84 -53.24 14.71
C ALA A 453 4.77 -54.46 14.58
N SER A 454 6.06 -54.31 14.91
CA SER A 454 7.06 -55.39 14.91
C SER A 454 7.25 -56.07 16.28
N LYS A 455 6.56 -55.59 17.32
CA LYS A 455 6.44 -56.24 18.62
C LYS A 455 5.13 -57.02 18.70
#